data_AF-A0A0B7JLG1-F1
#
_entry.id   AF-A0A0B7JLG1-F1
#
_cell.length_a   1.000
_cell.length_b   1.000
_cell.length_c   1.000
_cell.angle_alpha   90.00
_cell.angle_beta   90.00
_cell.angle_gamma   90.00
#
_symmetry.space_group_name_H-M   'P 1'
#
loop_
_entity.id
_entity.type
_entity.pdbx_description
1 polymer ?
#
loop_
_entity_poly.entity_id
_entity_poly.type
_entity_poly.pdbx_seq_one_letter_code
_entity_poly.pdbx_strand_id
1 'polypeptide(L)'
;MSRALFRSSLPELGSFSAARLRPTAAVLPFSWATRSFNSTAPIVEPVSSVSNNASNPTASQVRPLALKKSHPAAPPTPIADSGSPHIDERVFECRATVLGVESEPLRIKIKKKRRQRRKRQAKSKHRYTILRVSELNIKNLEEAAAE
;
A
#
# COMPACT_ATOMS: atom_id res chain seq x y z
N MET A 1 40.12 -38.65 -0.43
CA MET A 1 40.30 -39.39 0.83
C MET A 1 38.95 -39.75 1.39
N SER A 2 38.59 -41.02 1.26
CA SER A 2 37.31 -41.64 1.58
C SER A 2 37.26 -42.06 3.05
N ARG A 3 36.15 -41.78 3.76
CA ARG A 3 35.83 -42.46 5.03
C ARG A 3 34.53 -43.23 4.86
N ALA A 4 34.64 -44.52 5.12
CA ALA A 4 33.66 -45.54 4.89
C ALA A 4 32.55 -45.59 5.96
N LEU A 5 31.48 -46.25 5.56
CA LEU A 5 30.27 -46.68 6.24
C LEU A 5 30.53 -47.75 7.31
N PHE A 6 29.74 -47.77 8.40
CA PHE A 6 29.19 -48.95 9.12
C PHE A 6 28.08 -48.42 10.07
N ARG A 7 26.76 -48.60 9.88
CA ARG A 7 25.82 -49.76 9.98
C ARG A 7 25.70 -50.44 11.35
N SER A 8 24.49 -50.41 11.94
CA SER A 8 23.73 -51.50 12.66
C SER A 8 22.74 -50.86 13.67
N SER A 9 21.41 -50.84 13.50
CA SER A 9 20.37 -51.91 13.56
C SER A 9 19.70 -52.08 14.95
N LEU A 10 18.51 -51.45 15.11
CA LEU A 10 17.21 -51.90 15.68
C LEU A 10 17.13 -52.71 17.02
N PRO A 11 15.93 -53.00 17.57
CA PRO A 11 14.88 -52.12 18.13
C PRO A 11 14.43 -52.62 19.54
N GLU A 12 13.65 -51.90 20.34
CA GLU A 12 12.78 -52.56 21.35
C GLU A 12 11.48 -51.81 21.64
N LEU A 13 10.46 -52.63 21.85
CA LEU A 13 9.04 -52.37 21.99
C LEU A 13 8.69 -51.83 23.39
N GLY A 14 7.68 -50.96 23.46
CA GLY A 14 7.11 -50.49 24.72
C GLY A 14 5.72 -49.91 24.50
N SER A 15 4.75 -50.79 24.28
CA SER A 15 3.33 -50.48 24.28
C SER A 15 2.84 -50.20 25.70
N PHE A 16 2.31 -49.02 25.96
CA PHE A 16 1.36 -48.82 27.07
C PHE A 16 0.14 -48.04 26.60
N SER A 17 -0.98 -48.76 26.63
CA SER A 17 -2.33 -48.29 26.37
C SER A 17 -2.85 -47.54 27.61
N ALA A 18 -3.46 -46.37 27.41
CA ALA A 18 -4.33 -45.77 28.41
C ALA A 18 -5.40 -44.93 27.71
N ALA A 19 -6.56 -45.54 27.55
CA ALA A 19 -7.81 -44.87 27.23
C ALA A 19 -8.19 -43.89 28.35
N ARG A 20 -8.68 -42.69 28.00
CA ARG A 20 -9.57 -41.89 28.86
C ARG A 20 -10.29 -40.81 28.03
N LEU A 21 -11.52 -41.16 27.65
CA LEU A 21 -12.77 -40.37 27.66
C LEU A 21 -12.76 -38.86 27.36
N ARG A 22 -13.59 -38.49 26.38
CA ARG A 22 -14.06 -37.13 26.05
C ARG A 22 -14.85 -36.50 27.23
N PRO A 23 -15.01 -35.17 27.21
CA PRO A 23 -16.38 -34.67 27.15
C PRO A 23 -16.60 -33.60 26.08
N THR A 24 -17.79 -33.69 25.51
CA THR A 24 -18.47 -32.77 24.60
C THR A 24 -19.02 -31.55 25.33
N ALA A 25 -18.80 -30.35 24.80
CA ALA A 25 -19.60 -29.15 25.04
C ALA A 25 -19.63 -28.37 23.70
N ALA A 26 -20.71 -28.44 22.92
CA ALA A 26 -21.95 -27.68 23.04
C ALA A 26 -21.81 -26.20 22.63
N VAL A 27 -22.18 -25.95 21.35
CA VAL A 27 -23.05 -24.87 20.84
C VAL A 27 -22.79 -23.43 21.33
N LEU A 28 -22.39 -22.56 20.40
CA LEU A 28 -23.10 -21.30 20.13
C LEU A 28 -23.02 -20.96 18.62
N PRO A 29 -24.15 -20.69 17.94
CA PRO A 29 -24.17 -20.16 16.59
C PRO A 29 -24.16 -18.64 16.66
N PHE A 30 -23.07 -18.00 16.22
CA PHE A 30 -23.03 -16.55 16.02
C PHE A 30 -22.83 -16.26 14.55
N SER A 31 -23.90 -16.50 13.79
CA SER A 31 -24.06 -16.09 12.41
C SER A 31 -24.49 -14.63 12.36
N TRP A 32 -23.55 -13.70 12.53
CA TRP A 32 -23.75 -12.29 12.16
C TRP A 32 -22.53 -11.76 11.42
N ALA A 33 -22.59 -11.83 10.09
CA ALA A 33 -21.90 -10.90 9.23
C ALA A 33 -22.59 -10.86 7.86
N THR A 34 -23.76 -10.24 7.80
CA THR A 34 -24.19 -9.54 6.58
C THR A 34 -23.23 -8.37 6.36
N ARG A 35 -22.07 -8.63 5.75
CA ARG A 35 -21.29 -7.57 5.10
C ARG A 35 -21.80 -7.43 3.67
N SER A 36 -22.89 -6.68 3.49
CA SER A 36 -23.15 -6.04 2.22
C SER A 36 -22.16 -4.89 2.08
N PHE A 37 -21.08 -5.14 1.34
CA PHE A 37 -20.23 -4.08 0.81
C PHE A 37 -19.99 -4.35 -0.67
N ASN A 38 -21.07 -4.27 -1.46
CA ASN A 38 -20.98 -4.23 -2.92
C ASN A 38 -20.58 -2.82 -3.34
N SER A 39 -19.28 -2.54 -3.25
CA SER A 39 -18.60 -1.43 -3.91
C SER A 39 -17.20 -1.89 -4.35
N THR A 40 -17.11 -3.12 -4.87
CA THR A 40 -15.92 -3.55 -5.61
C THR A 40 -16.18 -3.19 -7.06
N ALA A 41 -15.58 -2.09 -7.54
CA ALA A 41 -15.44 -1.88 -8.97
C ALA A 41 -14.82 -3.15 -9.59
N PRO A 42 -15.30 -3.66 -10.75
CA PRO A 42 -14.71 -4.86 -11.33
C PRO A 42 -13.22 -4.60 -11.58
N ILE A 43 -12.38 -5.48 -11.03
CA ILE A 43 -10.96 -5.52 -11.37
C ILE A 43 -10.90 -5.91 -12.84
N VAL A 44 -10.71 -4.91 -13.70
CA VAL A 44 -10.25 -5.13 -15.07
C VAL A 44 -8.80 -5.58 -14.94
N GLU A 45 -8.58 -6.89 -15.06
CA GLU A 45 -7.24 -7.43 -15.16
C GLU A 45 -6.63 -6.96 -16.50
N PRO A 46 -5.53 -6.20 -16.51
CA PRO A 46 -4.83 -5.98 -17.75
C PRO A 46 -4.25 -7.33 -18.18
N VAL A 47 -4.66 -7.79 -19.36
CA VAL A 47 -4.10 -8.95 -20.05
C VAL A 47 -2.59 -8.87 -19.97
N SER A 48 -1.98 -9.86 -19.30
CA SER A 48 -0.54 -9.96 -19.21
C SER A 48 0.01 -10.23 -20.61
N SER A 49 0.60 -9.21 -21.24
CA SER A 49 1.43 -9.45 -22.41
C SER A 49 2.68 -10.18 -21.95
N VAL A 50 2.74 -11.48 -22.27
CA VAL A 50 3.96 -12.28 -22.13
C VAL A 50 5.02 -11.62 -23.01
N SER A 51 5.87 -10.80 -22.41
CA SER A 51 7.01 -10.21 -23.11
C SER A 51 8.08 -11.27 -23.27
N ASN A 52 7.98 -12.04 -24.36
CA ASN A 52 9.16 -12.69 -24.94
C ASN A 52 10.08 -11.57 -25.44
N ASN A 53 10.90 -11.03 -24.54
CA ASN A 53 11.89 -10.01 -24.86
C ASN A 53 13.05 -10.66 -25.63
N ALA A 54 12.85 -10.97 -26.91
CA ALA A 54 13.98 -11.08 -27.82
C ALA A 54 14.65 -9.71 -27.90
N SER A 55 15.98 -9.68 -27.82
CA SER A 55 16.76 -8.45 -27.96
C SER A 55 16.46 -7.85 -29.34
N ASN A 56 15.92 -6.64 -29.40
CA ASN A 56 15.56 -6.02 -30.67
C ASN A 56 16.83 -5.81 -31.52
N PRO A 57 17.01 -6.53 -32.64
CA PRO A 57 18.27 -6.53 -33.37
C PRO A 57 18.56 -5.19 -34.08
N THR A 58 17.59 -4.27 -34.10
CA THR A 58 17.73 -2.94 -34.72
C THR A 58 18.06 -1.82 -33.73
N ALA A 59 18.51 -2.15 -32.51
CA ALA A 59 18.90 -1.14 -31.50
C ALA A 59 20.09 -0.26 -31.94
N SER A 60 20.96 -0.75 -32.82
CA SER A 60 22.13 -0.02 -33.34
C SER A 60 21.88 0.74 -34.64
N GLN A 61 20.69 0.60 -35.25
CA GLN A 61 20.34 1.36 -36.44
C GLN A 61 19.86 2.75 -36.04
N VAL A 62 20.37 3.77 -36.74
CA VAL A 62 19.89 5.15 -36.60
C VAL A 62 18.46 5.20 -37.14
N ARG A 63 17.48 4.99 -36.26
CA ARG A 63 16.08 5.22 -36.62
C ARG A 63 15.92 6.73 -36.84
N PRO A 64 15.34 7.18 -37.97
CA PRO A 64 14.91 8.56 -38.05
C PRO A 64 14.00 8.81 -36.83
N LEU A 65 14.17 9.95 -36.15
CA LEU A 65 13.33 10.38 -35.05
C LEU A 65 11.91 10.63 -35.59
N ALA A 66 11.21 9.56 -35.90
CA ALA A 66 9.76 9.57 -36.00
C ALA A 66 9.30 9.80 -34.56
N LEU A 67 9.23 11.07 -34.18
CA LEU A 67 8.39 11.56 -33.10
C LEU A 67 7.01 11.02 -33.40
N LYS A 68 6.73 9.79 -32.93
CA LYS A 68 5.39 9.24 -32.84
C LYS A 68 4.63 10.29 -32.05
N LYS A 69 3.86 11.12 -32.75
CA LYS A 69 2.90 12.05 -32.20
C LYS A 69 1.87 11.17 -31.50
N SER A 70 2.19 10.77 -30.28
CA SER A 70 1.70 9.52 -29.70
C SER A 70 0.30 9.63 -29.15
N HIS A 71 -0.37 10.77 -29.29
CA HIS A 71 -1.71 10.97 -28.76
C HIS A 71 -2.48 11.88 -29.74
N PRO A 72 -3.45 11.36 -30.52
CA PRO A 72 -4.35 12.19 -31.33
C PRO A 72 -5.36 12.95 -30.47
N ALA A 73 -5.51 12.58 -29.20
CA ALA A 73 -6.30 13.32 -28.23
C ALA A 73 -5.42 14.37 -27.55
N ALA A 74 -5.85 15.63 -27.59
CA ALA A 74 -5.31 16.67 -26.73
C ALA A 74 -5.40 16.20 -25.26
N PRO A 75 -4.43 16.54 -24.39
CA PRO A 75 -4.57 16.27 -22.97
C PRO A 75 -5.93 16.80 -22.49
N PRO A 76 -6.67 16.06 -21.66
CA PRO A 76 -7.96 16.54 -21.15
C PRO A 76 -7.73 17.90 -20.51
N THR A 77 -8.47 18.91 -20.98
CA THR A 77 -8.45 20.23 -20.36
C THR A 77 -8.87 20.08 -18.89
N PRO A 78 -8.23 20.80 -17.96
CA PRO A 78 -8.68 20.81 -16.57
C PRO A 78 -10.18 21.14 -16.55
N ILE A 79 -10.94 20.40 -15.74
CA ILE A 79 -12.38 20.58 -15.60
C ILE A 79 -12.61 22.03 -15.15
N ALA A 80 -13.36 22.80 -15.96
CA ALA A 80 -13.57 24.24 -15.75
C ALA A 80 -14.24 24.58 -14.41
N ASP A 81 -14.87 23.59 -13.77
CA ASP A 81 -15.57 23.75 -12.49
C ASP A 81 -14.65 23.58 -11.26
N SER A 82 -13.39 23.20 -11.47
CA SER A 82 -12.38 23.29 -10.42
C SER A 82 -11.80 24.70 -10.43
N GLY A 83 -12.40 25.57 -9.60
CA GLY A 83 -11.79 26.86 -9.25
C GLY A 83 -10.32 26.69 -8.87
N SER A 84 -9.53 27.75 -8.98
CA SER A 84 -8.13 27.72 -8.57
C SER A 84 -8.02 27.11 -7.17
N PRO A 85 -7.15 26.09 -6.95
CA PRO A 85 -7.09 25.36 -5.68
C PRO A 85 -6.62 26.23 -4.51
N HIS A 86 -6.19 27.45 -4.80
CA HIS A 86 -5.78 28.44 -3.83
C HIS A 86 -6.80 29.57 -3.80
N ILE A 87 -7.28 29.85 -2.59
CA ILE A 87 -8.11 31.00 -2.27
C ILE A 87 -7.16 32.07 -1.73
N ASP A 88 -7.36 33.33 -2.11
CA ASP A 88 -6.53 34.43 -1.65
C ASP A 88 -6.57 34.56 -0.12
N GLU A 89 -5.42 34.79 0.50
CA GLU A 89 -5.25 34.93 1.96
C GLU A 89 -6.08 36.08 2.56
N ARG A 90 -6.50 37.03 1.72
CA ARG A 90 -7.34 38.18 2.13
C ARG A 90 -8.80 37.79 2.35
N VAL A 91 -9.27 36.72 1.72
CA VAL A 91 -10.68 36.30 1.76
C VAL A 91 -10.98 35.48 3.02
N PHE A 92 -9.98 34.86 3.64
CA PHE A 92 -10.19 34.07 4.85
C PHE A 92 -9.05 34.20 5.86
N GLU A 93 -9.39 34.24 7.14
CA GLU A 93 -8.43 34.13 8.24
C GLU A 93 -8.69 32.82 8.98
N CYS A 94 -7.70 31.94 9.02
CA CYS A 94 -7.77 30.66 9.72
C CYS A 94 -6.74 30.62 10.84
N ARG A 95 -7.22 30.52 12.09
CA ARG A 95 -6.38 30.36 13.27
C ARG A 95 -6.48 28.93 13.75
N ALA A 96 -5.34 28.35 14.13
CA ALA A 96 -5.27 27.01 14.68
C ALA A 96 -4.29 26.95 15.84
N THR A 97 -4.63 26.13 16.83
CA THR A 97 -3.79 25.88 18.01
C THR A 97 -3.10 24.52 17.87
N VAL A 98 -1.82 24.46 18.20
CA VAL A 98 -1.07 23.21 18.27
C VAL A 98 -1.44 22.47 19.54
N LEU A 99 -2.11 21.32 19.41
CA LEU A 99 -2.44 20.47 20.55
C LEU A 99 -1.24 19.62 20.99
N GLY A 100 -0.43 19.17 20.03
CA GLY A 100 0.73 18.36 20.34
C GLY A 100 1.46 17.85 19.11
N VAL A 101 2.62 17.24 19.34
CA VAL A 101 3.39 16.54 18.31
C VAL A 101 3.40 15.06 18.66
N GLU A 102 2.76 14.28 17.81
CA GLU A 102 2.66 12.83 17.98
C GLU A 102 3.47 12.08 16.93
N SER A 103 3.56 10.77 17.11
CA SER A 103 4.22 9.92 16.15
C SER A 103 3.46 8.61 16.02
N GLU A 104 3.21 8.21 14.78
CA GLU A 104 2.61 6.91 14.49
C GLU A 104 3.50 5.77 15.03
N PRO A 105 2.90 4.58 15.27
CA PRO A 105 3.65 3.38 15.55
C PRO A 105 4.72 3.10 14.48
N LEU A 106 5.87 2.60 14.92
CA LEU A 106 7.01 2.30 14.04
C LEU A 106 6.63 1.18 13.04
N ARG A 107 6.65 1.50 11.74
CA ARG A 107 6.45 0.53 10.67
C ARG A 107 7.79 -0.03 10.21
N ILE A 108 7.90 -1.36 10.10
CA ILE A 108 9.14 -2.03 9.64
C ILE A 108 8.84 -2.84 8.37
N LYS A 109 9.35 -2.37 7.22
CA LYS A 109 9.27 -3.09 5.94
C LYS A 109 10.56 -3.85 5.67
N ILE A 110 10.47 -5.18 5.63
CA ILE A 110 11.62 -6.03 5.29
C ILE A 110 11.68 -6.19 3.77
N LYS A 111 12.70 -5.60 3.14
CA LYS A 111 13.03 -5.78 1.73
C LYS A 111 14.09 -6.87 1.59
N LYS A 112 13.76 -7.99 0.94
CA LYS A 112 14.65 -9.13 0.72
C LYS A 112 14.53 -9.63 -0.71
N LYS A 113 15.64 -10.02 -1.34
CA LYS A 113 15.66 -10.69 -2.64
C LYS A 113 15.53 -12.20 -2.46
N ARG A 114 14.92 -12.88 -3.43
CA ARG A 114 14.81 -14.35 -3.43
C ARG A 114 16.23 -14.96 -3.44
N ARG A 115 16.46 -16.02 -2.67
CA ARG A 115 17.76 -16.73 -2.51
C ARG A 115 18.91 -15.93 -1.87
N GLN A 116 18.72 -14.67 -1.49
CA GLN A 116 19.76 -13.90 -0.80
C GLN A 116 19.58 -13.97 0.72
N ARG A 117 20.67 -14.20 1.47
CA ARG A 117 20.62 -14.24 2.95
C ARG A 117 20.37 -12.85 3.55
N ARG A 118 20.94 -11.81 2.93
CA ARG A 118 20.80 -10.41 3.39
C ARG A 118 19.37 -9.89 3.20
N LYS A 119 18.82 -9.31 4.26
CA LYS A 119 17.56 -8.57 4.27
C LYS A 119 17.81 -7.13 4.70
N ARG A 120 17.19 -6.17 4.04
CA ARG A 120 17.20 -4.75 4.44
C ARG A 120 15.91 -4.46 5.19
N GLN A 121 16.01 -3.92 6.39
CA GLN A 121 14.85 -3.44 7.13
C GLN A 121 14.73 -1.94 6.89
N ALA A 122 13.62 -1.51 6.30
CA ALA A 122 13.26 -0.11 6.19
C ALA A 122 12.31 0.24 7.33
N LYS A 123 12.76 1.11 8.24
CA LYS A 123 11.96 1.60 9.35
C LYS A 123 11.33 2.94 8.95
N SER A 124 10.05 3.14 9.27
CA SER A 124 9.32 4.39 9.07
C SER A 124 8.60 4.73 10.37
N LYS A 125 8.78 5.95 10.86
CA LYS A 125 8.08 6.52 12.01
C LYS A 125 7.63 7.92 11.62
N HIS A 126 6.38 8.03 11.18
CA HIS A 126 5.83 9.32 10.77
C HIS A 126 5.52 10.15 12.01
N ARG A 127 6.05 11.37 12.06
CA ARG A 127 5.75 12.37 13.09
C ARG A 127 4.75 13.34 12.50
N TYR A 128 3.71 13.69 13.26
CA TYR A 128 2.69 14.64 12.84
C TYR A 128 2.34 15.57 13.99
N THR A 129 1.92 16.79 13.65
CA THR A 129 1.42 17.78 14.61
C THR A 129 -0.09 17.74 14.58
N ILE A 130 -0.71 17.57 15.75
CA ILE A 130 -2.15 17.67 15.87
C ILE A 130 -2.49 19.16 16.03
N LEU A 131 -3.21 19.70 15.07
CA LEU A 131 -3.74 21.04 15.10
C LEU A 131 -5.25 20.99 15.35
N ARG A 132 -5.74 21.90 16.19
CA ARG A 132 -7.17 22.19 16.31
C ARG A 132 -7.43 23.55 15.69
N VAL A 133 -8.29 23.60 14.69
CA VAL A 133 -8.77 24.87 14.14
C VAL A 133 -9.57 25.58 15.22
N SER A 134 -9.16 26.79 15.57
CA SER A 134 -9.81 27.60 16.61
C SER A 134 -10.85 28.52 16.01
N GLU A 135 -10.49 29.28 14.96
CA GLU A 135 -11.34 30.29 14.34
C GLU A 135 -11.15 30.22 12.82
N LEU A 136 -12.26 30.31 12.08
CA LEU A 136 -12.26 30.42 10.62
C LEU A 136 -13.22 31.55 10.26
N ASN A 137 -12.65 32.67 9.80
CA ASN A 137 -13.39 33.86 9.41
C ASN A 137 -13.32 34.02 7.90
N ILE A 138 -14.46 34.29 7.26
CA ILE A 138 -14.55 34.57 5.83
C ILE A 138 -14.87 36.07 5.70
N LYS A 139 -14.00 36.82 5.02
CA LYS A 139 -14.19 38.24 4.74
C LYS A 139 -14.95 38.39 3.43
N ASN A 140 -15.89 39.34 3.40
CA ASN A 140 -16.60 39.66 2.16
C ASN A 140 -15.67 40.37 1.18
N LEU A 141 -15.87 40.16 -0.12
CA LEU A 141 -14.99 40.68 -1.17
C LEU A 141 -14.87 42.21 -1.17
N GLU A 142 -15.90 42.92 -0.68
CA GLU A 142 -15.91 44.39 -0.57
C GLU A 142 -14.92 44.90 0.48
N GLU A 143 -14.73 44.16 1.57
CA GLU A 143 -13.78 44.51 2.65
C GLU A 143 -12.35 44.13 2.27
N ALA A 144 -12.16 43.07 1.47
CA ALA A 144 -10.85 42.61 1.03
C ALA A 144 -10.21 43.49 -0.07
N ALA A 145 -10.99 44.33 -0.75
CA ALA A 145 -10.54 45.23 -1.81
C ALA A 145 -10.20 46.65 -1.30
N ALA A 146 -10.58 46.99 -0.07
CA ALA A 146 -10.41 48.33 0.50
C ALA A 146 -9.07 48.53 1.26
N GLU A 147 -8.24 47.49 1.35
CA GLU A 147 -6.91 47.48 2.00
C GLU A 147 -5.80 47.04 1.02
#